data_AF-A0A3M1CHC8-F1
#
_entry.id   AF-A0A3M1CHC8-F1
#
_cell.length_a   1.000
_cell.length_b   1.000
_cell.length_c   1.000
_cell.angle_alpha   90.00
_cell.angle_beta   90.00
_cell.angle_gamma   90.00
#
_symmetry.space_group_name_H-M   'P 1'
#
loop_
_entity.id
_entity.type
_entity.pdbx_description
1 polymer ?
#
loop_
_entity_poly.entity_id
_entity_poly.type
_entity_poly.pdbx_seq_one_letter_code
_entity_poly.pdbx_strand_id
1 'polypeptide(L)' 'TVIGEGAFIGSNTELVAPVSVGRDAVVGAGTTVTRDVPDGALAVSRVPQKNIPGWKKRKHGCRRK' A
#
# COMPACT_ATOMS: atom_id res chain seq x y z
N THR A 1 7.61 -12.46 -10.25
CA THR A 1 7.81 -11.03 -9.95
C THR A 1 9.18 -10.63 -10.39
N VAL A 2 9.30 -9.58 -11.20
CA VAL A 2 10.58 -9.02 -11.65
C VAL A 2 10.71 -7.62 -11.08
N ILE A 3 11.88 -7.27 -10.54
CA ILE A 3 12.16 -5.96 -9.96
C ILE A 3 13.39 -5.40 -10.66
N GLY A 4 13.24 -4.24 -11.28
CA GLY A 4 14.30 -3.53 -11.97
C GLY A 4 15.34 -2.95 -11.01
N GLU A 5 16.51 -2.63 -11.57
CA GLU A 5 17.58 -1.96 -10.83
C GLU A 5 17.11 -0.62 -10.27
N GLY A 6 17.57 -0.25 -9.07
CA GLY A 6 17.21 1.03 -8.45
C GLY A 6 15.75 1.16 -7.99
N ALA A 7 14.90 0.15 -8.20
CA ALA A 7 13.51 0.20 -7.78
C ALA A 7 13.38 0.22 -6.25
N PHE A 8 12.53 1.12 -5.73
CA PHE A 8 12.25 1.24 -4.30
C PHE A 8 10.91 0.57 -3.96
N ILE A 9 10.92 -0.38 -3.03
CA ILE A 9 9.71 -1.06 -2.56
C ILE A 9 9.37 -0.60 -1.14
N GLY A 10 8.27 0.12 -0.99
CA GLY A 10 7.78 0.60 0.29
C GLY A 10 7.37 -0.53 1.24
N SER A 11 7.39 -0.26 2.55
CA SER A 11 7.03 -1.25 3.57
C SER A 11 5.60 -1.76 3.41
N ASN A 12 5.40 -3.05 3.67
CA ASN A 12 4.11 -3.73 3.48
C ASN A 12 3.56 -3.56 2.05
N THR A 13 4.42 -3.75 1.05
CA THR A 13 3.98 -3.86 -0.35
C THR A 13 3.68 -5.33 -0.63
N GLU A 14 2.55 -5.60 -1.28
CA GLU A 14 2.21 -6.92 -1.81
C GLU A 14 2.39 -6.92 -3.34
N LEU A 15 3.12 -7.91 -3.87
CA LEU A 15 3.39 -8.05 -5.31
C LEU A 15 2.70 -9.31 -5.85
N VAL A 16 1.60 -9.15 -6.60
CA VAL A 16 0.80 -10.27 -7.12
C VAL A 16 1.38 -10.73 -8.45
N ALA A 17 2.10 -11.86 -8.47
CA ALA A 17 2.69 -12.37 -9.69
C ALA A 17 1.64 -12.84 -10.72
N PRO A 18 1.93 -12.75 -12.04
CA PRO A 18 3.11 -12.14 -12.64
C PRO A 18 3.00 -10.61 -12.73
N VAL A 19 4.00 -9.90 -12.19
CA VAL A 19 4.17 -8.43 -12.30
C VAL A 19 5.64 -8.07 -12.44
N SER A 20 5.91 -7.00 -13.17
CA SER A 20 7.22 -6.37 -13.36
C SER A 20 7.22 -4.95 -12.80
N VAL A 21 8.21 -4.64 -11.96
CA VAL A 21 8.48 -3.29 -11.48
C VAL A 21 9.69 -2.76 -12.23
N GLY A 22 9.50 -1.68 -12.99
CA GLY A 22 10.53 -1.07 -13.82
C GLY A 22 11.74 -0.53 -13.07
N ARG A 23 12.78 -0.16 -13.82
CA ARG A 23 14.00 0.44 -13.27
C ARG A 23 13.69 1.80 -12.64
N ASP A 24 14.31 2.09 -11.49
CA ASP A 24 14.13 3.33 -10.72
C ASP A 24 12.65 3.62 -10.34
N ALA A 25 11.76 2.64 -10.45
CA ALA A 25 10.37 2.79 -10.07
C ALA A 25 10.22 2.80 -8.54
N VAL A 26 9.22 3.54 -8.03
CA VAL A 26 8.94 3.66 -6.61
C VAL A 26 7.57 3.07 -6.31
N VAL A 27 7.50 2.08 -5.43
CA VAL A 27 6.25 1.54 -4.91
C VAL A 27 6.01 2.11 -3.52
N GLY A 28 4.91 2.84 -3.35
CA GLY A 28 4.55 3.41 -2.05
C GLY A 28 4.24 2.32 -1.01
N ALA A 29 4.46 2.61 0.27
CA ALA A 29 4.15 1.68 1.35
C ALA A 29 2.66 1.28 1.37
N GLY A 30 2.35 0.05 1.75
CA GLY A 30 0.97 -0.44 1.82
C GLY A 30 0.29 -0.60 0.45
N THR A 31 1.07 -0.68 -0.64
CA THR A 31 0.56 -0.80 -2.00
C THR A 31 0.45 -2.26 -2.40
N THR A 32 -0.66 -2.63 -3.02
CA THR A 32 -0.85 -3.95 -3.63
C THR A 32 -0.71 -3.82 -5.15
N VAL A 33 0.40 -4.29 -5.70
CA VAL A 33 0.74 -4.20 -7.12
C VAL A 33 0.17 -5.39 -7.86
N THR A 34 -0.75 -5.12 -8.81
CA THR A 34 -1.46 -6.12 -9.63
C THR A 34 -1.21 -5.97 -11.13
N ARG A 35 -0.49 -4.91 -11.52
CA ARG A 35 -0.15 -4.58 -12.91
C ARG A 35 1.29 -4.09 -12.94
N ASP A 36 1.92 -4.20 -14.10
CA ASP A 36 3.30 -3.74 -14.29
C ASP A 36 3.44 -2.25 -13.97
N VAL A 37 4.56 -1.91 -13.35
CA VAL A 37 4.93 -0.53 -13.01
C VAL A 37 6.02 -0.08 -13.99
N PRO A 38 5.78 0.99 -14.78
CA PRO A 38 6.79 1.50 -15.72
C PRO A 38 8.05 2.00 -15.02
N ASP A 39 9.15 2.12 -15.78
CA ASP A 39 10.40 2.72 -15.31
C ASP A 39 10.19 4.15 -14.76
N GLY A 40 10.83 4.46 -13.64
CA GLY A 40 10.77 5.77 -12.98
C GLY A 40 9.39 6.16 -12.43
N ALA A 41 8.38 5.29 -12.52
CA ALA A 41 7.01 5.60 -12.11
C ALA A 41 6.79 5.38 -10.60
N LEU A 42 5.88 6.18 -10.03
CA LEU A 42 5.34 5.95 -8.69
C LEU A 42 4.08 5.09 -8.76
N ALA A 43 4.13 3.87 -8.22
CA ALA A 43 2.96 3.03 -7.98
C ALA A 43 2.43 3.21 -6.55
N VAL A 44 1.18 3.63 -6.43
CA VAL A 44 0.51 3.80 -5.13
C VAL A 44 -0.94 3.33 -5.21
N SER A 45 -1.35 2.51 -4.24
CA SER A 45 -2.74 2.08 -4.07
C SER A 45 -3.17 2.29 -2.62
N ARG A 46 -3.36 3.55 -2.22
CA ARG A 46 -3.65 3.93 -0.84
C ARG A 46 -4.92 4.76 -0.73
N VAL A 47 -5.77 4.42 0.23
CA VAL A 47 -6.90 5.27 0.63
C VAL A 47 -6.40 6.41 1.54
N PRO A 48 -6.91 7.65 1.37
CA PRO A 48 -6.59 8.74 2.28
C PRO A 48 -6.90 8.37 3.72
N GLN A 49 -6.02 8.78 4.64
CA GLN A 49 -6.22 8.52 6.05
C GLN A 49 -7.48 9.25 6.54
N LYS A 50 -8.38 8.51 7.19
CA LYS A 50 -9.55 9.06 7.87
C LYS A 50 -9.42 8.84 9.37
N ASN A 51 -9.47 9.93 10.13
CA ASN A 51 -9.53 9.86 11.58
C ASN A 51 -11.00 9.89 12.03
N ILE A 52 -11.44 8.89 12.78
CA ILE A 52 -12.80 8.85 13.34
C ILE A 52 -12.69 9.06 14.85
N PRO A 53 -12.94 10.29 15.35
CA PRO A 53 -12.82 10.59 16.78
C PRO A 53 -13.85 9.79 17.59
N GLY A 54 -13.52 9.50 18.86
CA GLY A 54 -14.43 8.81 19.77
C GLY A 54 -14.67 7.31 19.48
N TRP A 55 -13.94 6.69 18.55
CA TRP A 55 -14.12 5.28 18.15
C TRP A 55 -14.17 4.29 19.32
N LYS A 56 -13.24 4.42 20.28
CA LYS A 56 -13.16 3.58 21.48
C LYS A 56 -14.36 3.76 22.42
N LYS A 57 -14.83 5.00 22.60
CA LYS A 57 -15.99 5.30 23.45
C LYS A 57 -17.27 4.65 22.91
N ARG A 58 -17.46 4.66 21.59
CA ARG A 58 -18.61 4.01 20.92
C ARG A 58 -18.66 2.48 21.14
N LYS A 59 -17.50 1.82 21.12
CA LYS A 59 -17.39 0.35 21.33
C LYS A 59 -17.60 -0.06 22.78
N HIS A 60 -17.22 0.76 23.77
CA HIS A 60 -17.44 0.44 25.20
C HIS A 60 -18.80 0.91 25.75
N GLY A 61 -19.49 1.85 25.09
CA GLY A 61 -20.84 2.28 25.47
C GLY A 61 -21.92 1.19 25.33
N CYS A 62 -21.68 0.18 24.49
CA CYS A 62 -22.52 -1.02 24.34
C CYS A 62 -22.04 -2.19 25.23
N ARG A 63 -21.44 -1.88 26.37
CA ARG A 63 -21.09 -2.86 27.41
C ARG A 63 -21.61 -2.38 28.77
N ARG A 64 -22.87 -1.94 28.81
CA ARG A 64 -23.63 -1.79 30.05
C ARG A 64 -24.49 -3.05 30.20
N LYS A 65 -23.96 -4.02 30.94
CA LYS A 65 -24.81 -4.91 31.75
C LYS A 65 -25.09 -4.19 33.05
#